data_AF-A0A7C0Y902-F1
#
_entry.id   AF-A0A7C0Y902-F1
#
_cell.length_a   1.000
_cell.length_b   1.000
_cell.length_c   1.000
_cell.angle_alpha   90.00
_cell.angle_beta   90.00
_cell.angle_gamma   90.00
#
_symmetry.space_group_name_H-M   'P 1'
#
loop_
_entity.id
_entity.type
_entity.pdbx_description
1 polymer ?
#
loop_
_entity_poly.entity_id
_entity_poly.type
_entity_poly.pdbx_seq_one_letter_code
_entity_poly.pdbx_strand_id
1 'polypeptide(L)'
;MGLFQRDQRVQFHLLKEENLEGREKIKAILSRINGRGYKSYRDLEGSYFLAPGLIFYLDHAQGDPFAAPSRVRLRLDMEVAQYPPRLFENPVRRMALQDFILRAFARKVRPLSRGRGTGGSGRYSVDAGAQEVLLRSGCVVTRDYVEVRFFMGLPAAGRRVLGREAMEMILGDLPKAAKALEYANHSPQEVEAFVNLVEDQEYVRRQLAERGLVAFVRDGSLLPRRSGVDDRPMEEGAVLFESPPKLRVTLDTLHHGKVTGMGIPQGVTLIVGGGFHGKTTLLEAISRGVYPHIPGDGREWVVTDAGAVKVRSEDGRYVEGVDISPFIADLPM
;
A
#
# COMPACT_ATOMS: atom_id res chain seq x y z
N MET A 1 1.67 -10.59 -44.94
CA MET A 1 2.37 -11.17 -43.77
C MET A 1 3.77 -10.57 -43.52
N GLY A 2 4.39 -9.84 -44.46
CA GLY A 2 5.74 -9.24 -44.29
C GLY A 2 5.81 -7.79 -43.76
N LEU A 3 4.70 -7.03 -43.76
CA LEU A 3 4.67 -5.64 -43.26
C LEU A 3 4.56 -5.59 -41.72
N PHE A 4 3.74 -6.46 -41.10
CA PHE A 4 3.61 -6.57 -39.65
C PHE A 4 4.89 -7.05 -38.93
N GLN A 5 5.73 -7.87 -39.58
CA GLN A 5 7.01 -8.30 -39.01
C GLN A 5 8.12 -7.25 -39.12
N ARG A 6 8.00 -6.27 -40.03
CA ARG A 6 8.97 -5.18 -40.17
C ARG A 6 8.76 -4.11 -39.09
N ASP A 7 7.52 -3.74 -38.78
CA ASP A 7 7.22 -2.78 -37.71
C ASP A 7 7.66 -3.26 -36.33
N GLN A 8 7.42 -4.54 -36.00
CA GLN A 8 7.90 -5.10 -34.74
C GLN A 8 9.44 -5.06 -34.66
N ARG A 9 10.16 -5.36 -35.75
CA ARG A 9 11.64 -5.32 -35.73
C ARG A 9 12.20 -3.91 -35.56
N VAL A 10 11.58 -2.89 -36.16
CA VAL A 10 12.00 -1.48 -36.02
C VAL A 10 11.69 -0.97 -34.61
N GLN A 11 10.51 -1.27 -34.08
CA GLN A 11 10.12 -0.91 -32.71
C GLN A 11 11.01 -1.62 -31.67
N PHE A 12 11.35 -2.89 -31.88
CA PHE A 12 12.32 -3.63 -31.05
C PHE A 12 13.74 -3.07 -31.11
N HIS A 13 14.16 -2.49 -32.25
CA HIS A 13 15.50 -1.91 -32.40
C HIS A 13 15.61 -0.54 -31.72
N LEU A 14 14.58 0.30 -31.87
CA LEU A 14 14.49 1.60 -31.17
C LEU A 14 14.43 1.42 -29.65
N LEU A 15 13.60 0.47 -29.17
CA LEU A 15 13.56 0.11 -27.75
C LEU A 15 14.91 -0.41 -27.25
N LYS A 16 15.69 -1.15 -28.05
CA LYS A 16 17.03 -1.62 -27.64
C LYS A 16 18.06 -0.50 -27.55
N GLU A 17 18.01 0.49 -28.43
CA GLU A 17 18.95 1.62 -28.45
C GLU A 17 18.72 2.57 -27.27
N GLU A 18 17.46 2.97 -27.01
CA GLU A 18 17.11 3.81 -25.85
C GLU A 18 17.46 3.14 -24.51
N ASN A 19 17.34 1.81 -24.42
CA ASN A 19 17.68 1.02 -23.24
C ASN A 19 19.19 0.92 -22.95
N LEU A 20 20.03 0.89 -23.99
CA LEU A 20 21.48 0.86 -23.80
C LEU A 20 21.99 2.21 -23.27
N GLU A 21 21.38 3.31 -23.72
CA GLU A 21 21.80 4.67 -23.35
C GLU A 21 21.58 4.96 -21.86
N GLY A 22 20.43 4.57 -21.30
CA GLY A 22 20.10 4.83 -19.89
C GLY A 22 21.04 4.14 -18.91
N ARG A 23 21.32 2.84 -19.12
CA ARG A 23 22.21 2.05 -18.26
C ARG A 23 23.65 2.52 -18.34
N GLU A 24 24.16 2.81 -19.54
CA GLU A 24 25.52 3.32 -19.71
C GLU A 24 25.68 4.72 -19.12
N LYS A 25 24.67 5.58 -19.23
CA LYS A 25 24.66 6.90 -18.57
C LYS A 25 24.75 6.77 -17.05
N ILE A 26 23.99 5.87 -16.43
CA ILE A 26 24.10 5.59 -14.99
C ILE A 26 25.52 5.13 -14.62
N LYS A 27 26.09 4.18 -15.37
CA LYS A 27 27.47 3.68 -15.13
C LYS A 27 28.50 4.80 -15.25
N ALA A 28 28.38 5.65 -16.27
CA ALA A 28 29.30 6.76 -16.50
C ALA A 28 29.23 7.78 -15.35
N ILE A 29 28.03 8.19 -14.93
CA ILE A 29 27.83 9.12 -13.80
C ILE A 29 28.40 8.51 -12.52
N LEU A 30 27.99 7.29 -12.18
CA LEU A 30 28.40 6.63 -10.92
C LEU A 30 29.91 6.35 -10.86
N SER A 31 30.54 6.03 -11.99
CA SER A 31 31.99 5.89 -12.09
C SER A 31 32.70 7.22 -11.87
N ARG A 32 32.18 8.31 -12.48
CA ARG A 32 32.73 9.67 -12.33
C ARG A 32 32.65 10.19 -10.90
N ILE A 33 31.53 9.95 -10.21
CA ILE A 33 31.32 10.46 -8.84
C ILE A 33 31.83 9.54 -7.74
N ASN A 34 32.27 8.32 -8.07
CA ASN A 34 32.80 7.37 -7.11
C ASN A 34 33.94 7.98 -6.27
N GLY A 35 33.84 7.90 -4.94
CA GLY A 35 34.80 8.47 -4.01
C GLY A 35 34.71 9.99 -3.82
N ARG A 36 33.91 10.72 -4.61
CA ARG A 36 33.64 12.15 -4.42
C ARG A 36 32.72 12.39 -3.22
N GLY A 37 32.57 13.64 -2.83
CA GLY A 37 31.65 14.04 -1.75
C GLY A 37 30.20 13.64 -2.07
N TYR A 38 29.45 13.24 -1.03
CA TYR A 38 28.12 12.64 -1.14
C TYR A 38 27.11 13.45 -1.97
N LYS A 39 27.18 14.79 -1.90
CA LYS A 39 26.35 15.70 -2.70
C LYS A 39 26.44 15.47 -4.22
N SER A 40 27.49 14.80 -4.69
CA SER A 40 27.66 14.45 -6.10
C SER A 40 26.60 13.48 -6.62
N TYR A 41 25.83 12.82 -5.74
CA TYR A 41 24.65 12.04 -6.16
C TYR A 41 23.58 12.88 -6.87
N ARG A 42 23.57 14.21 -6.70
CA ARG A 42 22.69 15.10 -7.48
C ARG A 42 22.91 14.98 -8.99
N ASP A 43 24.13 14.64 -9.41
CA ASP A 43 24.44 14.40 -10.83
C ASP A 43 23.65 13.22 -11.42
N LEU A 44 23.10 12.35 -10.57
CA LEU A 44 22.28 11.20 -10.95
C LEU A 44 20.79 11.52 -10.94
N GLU A 45 20.34 12.70 -10.47
CA GLU A 45 18.92 13.07 -10.51
C GLU A 45 18.40 13.09 -11.95
N GLY A 46 17.18 12.59 -12.15
CA GLY A 46 16.57 12.43 -13.47
C GLY A 46 16.02 11.03 -13.72
N SER A 47 15.76 10.72 -14.99
CA SER A 47 15.14 9.48 -15.45
C SER A 47 16.03 8.69 -16.39
N TYR A 48 16.01 7.36 -16.25
CA TYR A 48 16.89 6.45 -16.97
C TYR A 48 16.15 5.16 -17.33
N PHE A 49 16.23 4.75 -18.59
CA PHE A 49 15.77 3.44 -19.02
C PHE A 49 16.68 2.34 -18.44
N LEU A 50 16.08 1.37 -17.75
CA LEU A 50 16.78 0.22 -17.16
C LEU A 50 16.60 -1.07 -17.97
N ALA A 51 15.42 -1.22 -18.57
CA ALA A 51 15.01 -2.35 -19.39
C ALA A 51 13.82 -1.93 -20.27
N PRO A 52 13.38 -2.75 -21.25
CA PRO A 52 12.20 -2.44 -22.06
C PRO A 52 10.99 -2.03 -21.22
N GLY A 53 10.50 -0.81 -21.45
CA GLY A 53 9.39 -0.19 -20.72
C GLY A 53 9.64 0.13 -19.24
N LEU A 54 10.83 -0.15 -18.70
CA LEU A 54 11.18 0.08 -17.28
C LEU A 54 12.07 1.31 -17.13
N ILE A 55 11.54 2.34 -16.49
CA ILE A 55 12.23 3.60 -16.24
C ILE A 55 12.46 3.77 -14.74
N PHE A 56 13.71 4.07 -14.38
CA PHE A 56 14.11 4.49 -13.05
C PHE A 56 14.15 6.02 -12.96
N TYR A 57 13.61 6.55 -11.87
CA TYR A 57 13.68 7.96 -11.54
C TYR A 57 14.38 8.14 -10.20
N LEU A 58 15.37 9.02 -10.18
CA LEU A 58 15.88 9.62 -8.96
C LEU A 58 15.32 11.04 -8.86
N ASP A 59 14.21 11.19 -8.13
CA ASP A 59 13.51 12.47 -7.99
C ASP A 59 14.26 13.41 -7.04
N HIS A 60 14.90 12.84 -6.01
CA HIS A 60 15.68 13.61 -5.05
C HIS A 60 16.76 12.76 -4.40
N ALA A 61 18.02 13.12 -4.62
CA ALA A 61 19.15 12.56 -3.90
C ALA A 61 19.23 13.15 -2.48
N GLN A 62 19.32 12.28 -1.48
CA GLN A 62 19.50 12.72 -0.09
C GLN A 62 20.80 13.53 0.07
N GLY A 63 20.78 14.56 0.92
CA GLY A 63 21.92 15.49 1.05
C GLY A 63 23.12 14.93 1.80
N ASP A 64 22.92 13.89 2.61
CA ASP A 64 23.91 13.24 3.46
C ASP A 64 23.47 11.78 3.76
N PRO A 65 24.39 10.82 4.02
CA PRO A 65 24.04 9.43 4.30
C PRO A 65 23.16 9.20 5.55
N PHE A 66 23.12 10.16 6.47
CA PHE A 66 22.30 10.13 7.68
C PHE A 66 20.98 10.90 7.55
N ALA A 67 20.77 11.60 6.43
CA ALA A 67 19.54 12.33 6.17
C ALA A 67 18.39 11.40 5.77
N ALA A 68 17.17 11.97 5.65
CA ALA A 68 16.03 11.27 5.07
C ALA A 68 16.41 10.68 3.70
N PRO A 69 16.04 9.42 3.42
CA PRO A 69 16.53 8.69 2.26
C PRO A 69 16.06 9.29 0.93
N SER A 70 16.77 8.96 -0.14
CA SER A 70 16.49 9.48 -1.48
C SER A 70 15.13 9.02 -1.98
N ARG A 71 14.42 9.91 -2.67
CA ARG A 71 13.09 9.62 -3.27
C ARG A 71 13.28 9.09 -4.67
N VAL A 72 12.74 7.90 -4.93
CA VAL A 72 12.90 7.20 -6.20
C VAL A 72 11.59 6.61 -6.68
N ARG A 73 11.50 6.41 -7.99
CA ARG A 73 10.37 5.73 -8.63
C ARG A 73 10.86 4.71 -9.63
N LEU A 74 10.10 3.63 -9.77
CA LEU A 74 10.16 2.75 -10.92
C LEU A 74 8.82 2.83 -11.64
N ARG A 75 8.88 3.06 -12.96
CA ARG A 75 7.70 3.05 -13.83
C ARG A 75 7.89 1.96 -14.87
N LEU A 76 6.87 1.12 -15.01
CA LEU A 76 6.77 0.08 -16.03
C LEU A 76 5.61 0.41 -16.94
N ASP A 77 5.85 0.48 -18.25
CA ASP A 77 4.80 0.70 -19.24
C ASP A 77 3.75 -0.40 -19.17
N MET A 78 2.48 -0.05 -19.35
CA MET A 78 1.35 -0.99 -19.25
C MET A 78 1.43 -2.07 -20.34
N GLU A 79 2.06 -1.77 -21.47
CA GLU A 79 2.36 -2.74 -22.52
C GLU A 79 3.28 -3.88 -22.04
N VAL A 80 4.10 -3.65 -21.02
CA VAL A 80 4.93 -4.68 -20.40
C VAL A 80 4.27 -5.22 -19.13
N ALA A 81 3.66 -4.35 -18.33
CA ALA A 81 3.00 -4.74 -17.08
C ALA A 81 1.80 -5.68 -17.32
N GLN A 82 1.06 -5.50 -18.42
CA GLN A 82 -0.01 -6.39 -18.89
C GLN A 82 -1.13 -6.67 -17.86
N TYR A 83 -1.41 -5.73 -16.95
CA TYR A 83 -2.57 -5.86 -16.06
C TYR A 83 -3.87 -5.69 -16.86
N PRO A 84 -4.83 -6.63 -16.75
CA PRO A 84 -6.13 -6.49 -17.41
C PRO A 84 -6.89 -5.23 -16.96
N PRO A 85 -7.52 -4.45 -17.87
CA PRO A 85 -8.28 -3.24 -17.51
C PRO A 85 -9.36 -3.45 -16.45
N ARG A 86 -9.99 -4.63 -16.45
CA ARG A 86 -10.98 -5.04 -15.45
C ARG A 86 -10.45 -5.02 -14.02
N LEU A 87 -9.14 -4.95 -13.77
CA LEU A 87 -8.59 -4.86 -12.41
C LEU A 87 -8.48 -3.42 -11.90
N PHE A 88 -8.68 -2.40 -12.74
CA PHE A 88 -8.51 -0.99 -12.36
C PHE A 88 -9.48 -0.03 -13.08
N GLU A 89 -10.56 -0.58 -13.62
CA GLU A 89 -11.60 0.15 -14.37
C GLU A 89 -12.36 1.16 -13.51
N ASN A 90 -12.54 0.87 -12.21
CA ASN A 90 -13.16 1.77 -11.24
C ASN A 90 -12.20 2.14 -10.10
N PRO A 91 -12.46 3.22 -9.34
CA PRO A 91 -11.56 3.71 -8.30
C PRO A 91 -11.25 2.69 -7.19
N VAL A 92 -12.22 1.88 -6.78
CA VAL A 92 -12.04 0.87 -5.71
C VAL A 92 -11.12 -0.24 -6.19
N ARG A 93 -11.38 -0.79 -7.38
CA ARG A 93 -10.53 -1.83 -7.98
C ARG A 93 -9.12 -1.33 -8.24
N ARG A 94 -8.97 -0.09 -8.72
CA ARG A 94 -7.67 0.56 -8.90
C ARG A 94 -6.92 0.72 -7.58
N MET A 95 -7.58 1.17 -6.52
CA MET A 95 -6.98 1.27 -5.19
C MET A 95 -6.48 -0.10 -4.72
N ALA A 96 -7.32 -1.13 -4.83
CA ALA A 96 -6.96 -2.49 -4.44
C ALA A 96 -5.76 -3.03 -5.23
N LEU A 97 -5.75 -2.84 -6.55
CA LEU A 97 -4.64 -3.27 -7.40
C LEU A 97 -3.34 -2.53 -7.06
N GLN A 98 -3.41 -1.21 -6.84
CA GLN A 98 -2.25 -0.42 -6.44
C GLN A 98 -1.66 -0.91 -5.11
N ASP A 99 -2.51 -1.20 -4.12
CA ASP A 99 -2.08 -1.71 -2.82
C ASP A 99 -1.46 -3.11 -2.94
N PHE A 100 -2.07 -4.00 -3.75
CA PHE A 100 -1.51 -5.31 -4.07
C PHE A 100 -0.10 -5.21 -4.69
N ILE A 101 0.06 -4.40 -5.74
CA ILE A 101 1.35 -4.22 -6.44
C ILE A 101 2.40 -3.66 -5.48
N LEU A 102 2.03 -2.68 -4.66
CA LEU A 102 2.95 -2.07 -3.70
C LEU A 102 3.44 -3.06 -2.66
N ARG A 103 2.55 -3.92 -2.14
CA ARG A 103 2.93 -5.03 -1.23
C ARG A 103 3.79 -6.07 -1.93
N ALA A 104 3.48 -6.42 -3.17
CA ALA A 104 4.29 -7.35 -3.94
C ALA A 104 5.70 -6.80 -4.20
N PHE A 105 5.81 -5.51 -4.54
CA PHE A 105 7.09 -4.82 -4.68
C PHE A 105 7.87 -4.79 -3.36
N ALA A 106 7.20 -4.43 -2.25
CA ALA A 106 7.81 -4.46 -0.92
C ALA A 106 8.37 -5.85 -0.55
N ARG A 107 7.61 -6.92 -0.83
CA ARG A 107 8.05 -8.31 -0.63
C ARG A 107 9.31 -8.63 -1.46
N LYS A 108 9.38 -8.17 -2.71
CA LYS A 108 10.53 -8.43 -3.60
C LYS A 108 11.77 -7.59 -3.26
N VAL A 109 11.60 -6.35 -2.83
CA VAL A 109 12.75 -5.45 -2.54
C VAL A 109 13.33 -5.66 -1.15
N ARG A 110 12.52 -6.10 -0.17
CA ARG A 110 12.97 -6.36 1.21
C ARG A 110 14.21 -7.25 1.32
N PRO A 111 14.31 -8.43 0.68
CA PRO A 111 15.51 -9.27 0.76
C PRO A 111 16.75 -8.65 0.10
N LEU A 112 16.59 -7.65 -0.78
CA LEU A 112 17.69 -6.93 -1.44
C LEU A 112 18.25 -5.78 -0.57
N SER A 113 17.48 -5.36 0.44
CA SER A 113 17.78 -4.25 1.36
C SER A 113 18.80 -4.66 2.41
N ARG A 114 20.08 -4.34 2.17
CA ARG A 114 21.22 -4.68 3.04
C ARG A 114 22.12 -3.47 3.27
N GLY A 115 22.83 -3.43 4.40
CA GLY A 115 23.79 -2.35 4.66
C GLY A 115 24.90 -2.31 3.61
N ARG A 116 25.09 -1.17 2.95
CA ARG A 116 26.13 -0.92 1.93
C ARG A 116 26.94 0.33 2.25
N GLY A 117 27.36 0.48 3.51
CA GLY A 117 28.13 1.62 3.97
C GLY A 117 27.58 2.25 5.26
N THR A 118 27.84 3.54 5.43
CA THR A 118 27.49 4.32 6.63
C THR A 118 26.07 4.90 6.56
N GLY A 119 25.42 5.07 7.70
CA GLY A 119 24.06 5.61 7.77
C GLY A 119 23.01 4.66 7.18
N GLY A 120 21.98 5.20 6.52
CA GLY A 120 20.92 4.43 5.87
C GLY A 120 21.33 3.73 4.57
N SER A 121 22.64 3.69 4.24
CA SER A 121 23.20 3.19 2.99
C SER A 121 22.77 1.75 2.65
N GLY A 122 22.28 1.55 1.42
CA GLY A 122 21.89 0.23 0.91
C GLY A 122 20.49 -0.22 1.31
N ARG A 123 19.76 0.59 2.08
CA ARG A 123 18.38 0.28 2.50
C ARG A 123 17.37 0.76 1.47
N TYR A 124 16.41 -0.10 1.17
CA TYR A 124 15.16 0.27 0.51
C TYR A 124 14.05 0.34 1.56
N SER A 125 13.19 1.34 1.46
CA SER A 125 11.98 1.44 2.29
C SER A 125 10.78 1.73 1.40
N VAL A 126 9.70 0.98 1.62
CA VAL A 126 8.43 1.08 0.88
C VAL A 126 7.32 1.20 1.92
N ASP A 127 6.50 2.25 1.82
CA ASP A 127 5.26 2.33 2.58
C ASP A 127 4.18 1.51 1.88
N ALA A 128 4.14 0.21 2.18
CA ALA A 128 3.16 -0.72 1.63
C ALA A 128 1.89 -0.87 2.50
N GLY A 129 1.68 0.04 3.46
CA GLY A 129 0.62 -0.06 4.44
C GLY A 129 0.80 -1.21 5.45
N ALA A 130 -0.14 -1.29 6.38
CA ALA A 130 -0.27 -2.38 7.33
C ALA A 130 -1.44 -3.27 6.92
N GLN A 131 -2.46 -3.41 7.77
CA GLN A 131 -3.59 -4.28 7.50
C GLN A 131 -4.65 -3.63 6.60
N GLU A 132 -4.75 -2.29 6.63
CA GLU A 132 -5.72 -1.54 5.83
C GLU A 132 -5.25 -1.32 4.38
N VAL A 133 -6.20 -1.41 3.45
CA VAL A 133 -6.04 -1.07 2.03
C VAL A 133 -6.49 0.37 1.83
N LEU A 134 -5.54 1.25 1.50
CA LEU A 134 -5.80 2.69 1.32
C LEU A 134 -5.30 3.15 -0.05
N LEU A 135 -5.88 4.24 -0.54
CA LEU A 135 -5.30 4.96 -1.67
C LEU A 135 -3.99 5.64 -1.20
N ARG A 136 -2.86 5.19 -1.75
CA ARG A 136 -1.52 5.67 -1.40
C ARG A 136 -0.84 6.30 -2.60
N SER A 137 0.03 7.28 -2.35
CA SER A 137 0.95 7.80 -3.38
C SER A 137 2.06 6.81 -3.76
N GLY A 138 2.23 5.73 -3.01
CA GLY A 138 3.29 4.73 -3.19
C GLY A 138 3.14 3.89 -4.45
N CYS A 139 1.94 3.75 -5.00
CA CYS A 139 1.72 3.08 -6.28
C CYS A 139 0.66 3.80 -7.09
N VAL A 140 0.90 3.91 -8.40
CA VAL A 140 -0.04 4.50 -9.36
C VAL A 140 -0.24 3.50 -10.50
N VAL A 141 -1.49 3.20 -10.81
CA VAL A 141 -1.85 2.42 -12.00
C VAL A 141 -2.70 3.29 -12.91
N THR A 142 -2.25 3.45 -14.15
CA THR A 142 -2.96 4.17 -15.22
C THR A 142 -3.22 3.22 -16.39
N ARG A 143 -3.77 3.73 -17.49
CA ARG A 143 -3.88 2.96 -18.73
C ARG A 143 -2.51 2.78 -19.42
N ASP A 144 -1.55 3.65 -19.12
CA ASP A 144 -0.29 3.75 -19.84
C ASP A 144 0.88 3.12 -19.07
N TYR A 145 0.81 3.08 -17.73
CA TYR A 145 1.89 2.56 -16.89
C TYR A 145 1.44 2.12 -15.49
N VAL A 146 2.30 1.31 -14.86
CA VAL A 146 2.36 1.02 -13.43
C VAL A 146 3.58 1.71 -12.84
N GLU A 147 3.43 2.45 -11.73
CA GLU A 147 4.52 3.12 -11.05
C GLU A 147 4.53 2.77 -9.57
N VAL A 148 5.71 2.54 -9.02
CA VAL A 148 5.94 2.42 -7.57
C VAL A 148 6.91 3.49 -7.11
N ARG A 149 6.63 4.09 -5.96
CA ARG A 149 7.42 5.15 -5.33
C ARG A 149 7.92 4.66 -3.99
N PHE A 150 9.22 4.83 -3.75
CA PHE A 150 9.87 4.29 -2.59
C PHE A 150 11.12 5.10 -2.25
N PHE A 151 11.77 4.70 -1.16
CA PHE A 151 12.98 5.34 -0.69
C PHE A 151 14.19 4.43 -0.85
N MET A 152 15.31 5.03 -1.20
CA MET A 152 16.59 4.34 -1.38
C MET A 152 17.70 5.10 -0.66
N GLY A 153 18.35 4.45 0.30
CA GLY A 153 19.54 4.97 0.96
C GLY A 153 20.76 4.85 0.04
N LEU A 154 21.16 5.94 -0.61
CA LEU A 154 22.30 5.94 -1.53
C LEU A 154 23.62 5.65 -0.77
N PRO A 155 24.45 4.72 -1.25
CA PRO A 155 25.53 4.15 -0.45
C PRO A 155 26.76 5.06 -0.30
N ALA A 156 27.36 5.05 0.89
CA ALA A 156 28.54 5.86 1.18
C ALA A 156 29.50 5.23 2.20
N ALA A 157 30.78 5.61 2.10
CA ALA A 157 31.77 5.40 3.16
C ALA A 157 32.08 6.76 3.82
N GLY A 158 31.52 6.99 5.01
CA GLY A 158 31.45 8.33 5.55
C GLY A 158 30.67 9.23 4.60
N ARG A 159 31.23 10.35 4.15
CA ARG A 159 30.60 11.25 3.17
C ARG A 159 31.11 11.07 1.74
N ARG A 160 31.71 9.92 1.43
CA ARG A 160 32.20 9.60 0.08
C ARG A 160 31.27 8.62 -0.62
N VAL A 161 30.94 8.90 -1.87
CA VAL A 161 30.05 8.08 -2.71
C VAL A 161 30.65 6.69 -2.95
N LEU A 162 29.85 5.63 -2.73
CA LEU A 162 30.19 4.26 -3.15
C LEU A 162 29.49 3.95 -4.49
N GLY A 163 30.11 4.39 -5.60
CA GLY A 163 29.53 4.29 -6.94
C GLY A 163 29.27 2.85 -7.38
N ARG A 164 30.14 1.91 -7.01
CA ARG A 164 29.96 0.47 -7.31
C ARG A 164 28.74 -0.14 -6.60
N GLU A 165 28.55 0.19 -5.32
CA GLU A 165 27.38 -0.26 -4.57
C GLU A 165 26.09 0.34 -5.15
N ALA A 166 26.12 1.62 -5.53
CA ALA A 166 24.97 2.28 -6.16
C ALA A 166 24.64 1.67 -7.53
N MET A 167 25.65 1.27 -8.31
CA MET A 167 25.45 0.56 -9.58
C MET A 167 24.75 -0.78 -9.34
N GLU A 168 25.19 -1.56 -8.36
CA GLU A 168 24.54 -2.84 -8.05
C GLU A 168 23.10 -2.63 -7.55
N MET A 169 22.85 -1.58 -6.75
CA MET A 169 21.49 -1.23 -6.33
C MET A 169 20.58 -0.93 -7.53
N ILE A 170 20.99 0.01 -8.39
CA ILE A 170 20.11 0.52 -9.45
C ILE A 170 20.05 -0.42 -10.65
N LEU A 171 21.16 -1.04 -11.06
CA LEU A 171 21.24 -1.85 -12.28
C LEU A 171 21.11 -3.36 -12.00
N GLY A 172 21.26 -3.78 -10.74
CA GLY A 172 21.18 -5.17 -10.29
C GLY A 172 19.90 -5.46 -9.50
N ASP A 173 19.67 -4.76 -8.39
CA ASP A 173 18.53 -5.04 -7.50
C ASP A 173 17.21 -4.53 -8.06
N LEU A 174 17.15 -3.26 -8.50
CA LEU A 174 15.88 -2.64 -8.90
C LEU A 174 15.21 -3.37 -10.07
N PRO A 175 15.90 -3.83 -11.12
CA PRO A 175 15.27 -4.66 -12.17
C PRO A 175 14.72 -5.99 -11.63
N LYS A 176 15.35 -6.60 -10.61
CA LYS A 176 14.82 -7.83 -9.97
C LYS A 176 13.55 -7.54 -9.17
N ALA A 177 13.51 -6.42 -8.45
CA ALA A 177 12.33 -5.99 -7.71
C ALA A 177 11.18 -5.52 -8.64
N ALA A 178 11.53 -4.88 -9.76
CA ALA A 178 10.59 -4.38 -10.77
C ALA A 178 9.73 -5.48 -11.40
N LYS A 179 10.18 -6.74 -11.37
CA LYS A 179 9.35 -7.89 -11.77
C LYS A 179 8.01 -7.96 -11.02
N ALA A 180 7.91 -7.37 -9.82
CA ALA A 180 6.65 -7.25 -9.09
C ALA A 180 5.60 -6.37 -9.78
N LEU A 181 5.98 -5.54 -10.76
CA LEU A 181 5.07 -4.68 -11.52
C LEU A 181 4.49 -5.39 -12.76
N GLU A 182 4.91 -6.62 -13.05
CA GLU A 182 4.40 -7.39 -14.19
C GLU A 182 3.31 -8.36 -13.73
N TYR A 183 2.16 -8.34 -14.41
CA TYR A 183 1.03 -9.23 -14.11
C TYR A 183 1.42 -10.71 -14.19
N ALA A 184 2.26 -11.09 -15.15
CA ALA A 184 2.71 -12.46 -15.36
C ALA A 184 3.55 -13.04 -14.20
N ASN A 185 4.08 -12.18 -13.31
CA ASN A 185 4.84 -12.60 -12.13
C ASN A 185 3.97 -12.82 -10.88
N HIS A 186 2.64 -12.71 -11.01
CA HIS A 186 1.67 -12.97 -9.96
C HIS A 186 0.70 -14.07 -10.40
N SER A 187 0.08 -14.75 -9.43
CA SER A 187 -1.06 -15.61 -9.72
C SER A 187 -2.24 -14.72 -10.13
N PRO A 188 -2.85 -14.93 -11.33
CA PRO A 188 -4.09 -14.25 -11.70
C PRO A 188 -5.17 -14.36 -10.64
N GLN A 189 -5.29 -15.53 -10.03
CA GLN A 189 -6.28 -15.83 -8.98
C GLN A 189 -6.00 -15.04 -7.71
N GLU A 190 -4.74 -14.90 -7.28
CA GLU A 190 -4.36 -14.11 -6.10
C GLU A 190 -4.69 -12.61 -6.32
N VAL A 191 -4.34 -12.07 -7.48
CA VAL A 191 -4.62 -10.66 -7.82
C VAL A 191 -6.12 -10.41 -7.87
N GLU A 192 -6.87 -11.28 -8.56
CA GLU A 192 -8.32 -11.16 -8.67
C GLU A 192 -9.01 -11.29 -7.32
N ALA A 193 -8.63 -12.27 -6.49
CA ALA A 193 -9.19 -12.46 -5.16
C ALA A 193 -8.96 -11.22 -4.27
N PHE A 194 -7.76 -10.63 -4.31
CA PHE A 194 -7.47 -9.42 -3.55
C PHE A 194 -8.34 -8.24 -3.98
N VAL A 195 -8.42 -7.99 -5.29
CA VAL A 195 -9.22 -6.87 -5.84
C VAL A 195 -10.72 -7.09 -5.57
N ASN A 196 -11.23 -8.30 -5.77
CA ASN A 196 -12.63 -8.63 -5.54
C ASN A 196 -13.02 -8.52 -4.07
N LEU A 197 -12.15 -8.93 -3.14
CA LEU A 197 -12.42 -8.78 -1.70
C LEU A 197 -12.55 -7.31 -1.29
N VAL A 198 -11.65 -6.44 -1.77
CA VAL A 198 -11.73 -5.00 -1.45
C VAL A 198 -12.98 -4.37 -2.06
N GLU A 199 -13.34 -4.77 -3.29
CA GLU A 199 -14.56 -4.29 -3.93
C GLU A 199 -15.83 -4.74 -3.19
N ASP A 200 -15.86 -5.97 -2.70
CA ASP A 200 -16.97 -6.48 -1.89
C ASP A 200 -17.08 -5.77 -0.54
N GLN A 201 -15.96 -5.44 0.11
CA GLN A 201 -15.95 -4.64 1.33
C GLN A 201 -16.60 -3.26 1.11
N GLU A 202 -16.26 -2.59 0.00
CA GLU A 202 -16.90 -1.33 -0.38
C GLU A 202 -18.37 -1.50 -0.76
N TYR A 203 -18.72 -2.59 -1.42
CA TYR A 203 -20.11 -2.88 -1.79
C TYR A 203 -20.99 -3.15 -0.55
N VAL A 204 -20.47 -3.91 0.41
CA VAL A 204 -21.12 -4.12 1.71
C VAL A 204 -21.29 -2.80 2.45
N ARG A 205 -20.29 -1.91 2.40
CA ARG A 205 -20.38 -0.59 3.06
C ARG A 205 -21.53 0.25 2.51
N ARG A 206 -21.72 0.25 1.18
CA ARG A 206 -22.83 0.99 0.54
C ARG A 206 -24.20 0.48 0.97
N GLN A 207 -24.34 -0.84 1.17
CA GLN A 207 -25.59 -1.44 1.62
C GLN A 207 -25.94 -1.12 3.09
N LEU A 208 -24.99 -0.67 3.91
CA LEU A 208 -25.26 -0.38 5.32
C LEU A 208 -26.37 0.68 5.45
N ALA A 209 -26.23 1.81 4.74
CA ALA A 209 -27.21 2.90 4.76
C ALA A 209 -28.59 2.46 4.25
N GLU A 210 -28.63 1.70 3.15
CA GLU A 210 -29.87 1.18 2.54
C GLU A 210 -30.66 0.27 3.49
N ARG A 211 -29.96 -0.38 4.43
CA ARG A 211 -30.55 -1.32 5.39
C ARG A 211 -30.68 -0.73 6.80
N GLY A 212 -30.44 0.58 6.97
CA GLY A 212 -30.51 1.24 8.27
C GLY A 212 -29.46 0.72 9.27
N LEU A 213 -28.32 0.25 8.76
CA LEU A 213 -27.18 -0.22 9.54
C LEU A 213 -26.06 0.82 9.57
N VAL A 214 -25.24 0.81 10.62
CA VAL A 214 -24.02 1.62 10.74
C VAL A 214 -22.75 0.79 10.75
N ALA A 215 -22.86 -0.51 11.05
CA ALA A 215 -21.75 -1.45 10.98
C ALA A 215 -22.24 -2.88 10.74
N PHE A 216 -21.37 -3.71 10.19
CA PHE A 216 -21.54 -5.13 9.97
C PHE A 216 -20.29 -5.88 10.43
N VAL A 217 -20.49 -6.98 11.16
CA VAL A 217 -19.41 -7.87 11.64
C VAL A 217 -19.76 -9.29 11.23
N ARG A 218 -19.06 -9.84 10.23
CA ARG A 218 -19.33 -11.19 9.72
C ARG A 218 -19.11 -12.28 10.78
N ASP A 219 -19.97 -13.29 10.79
CA ASP A 219 -19.73 -14.53 11.53
C ASP A 219 -18.41 -15.19 11.09
N GLY A 220 -17.61 -15.61 12.06
CA GLY A 220 -16.28 -16.17 11.83
C GLY A 220 -15.14 -15.14 11.79
N SER A 221 -15.41 -13.84 11.98
CA SER A 221 -14.36 -12.81 12.01
C SER A 221 -13.40 -13.01 13.19
N LEU A 222 -12.10 -12.78 12.98
CA LEU A 222 -11.07 -12.82 14.01
C LEU A 222 -10.72 -11.38 14.41
N LEU A 223 -11.28 -10.94 15.52
CA LEU A 223 -11.16 -9.54 15.99
C LEU A 223 -9.90 -9.27 16.83
N PRO A 224 -9.46 -10.16 17.75
CA PRO A 224 -8.27 -9.93 18.57
C PRO A 224 -6.99 -9.77 17.73
N ARG A 225 -6.15 -8.81 18.10
CA ARG A 225 -4.85 -8.58 17.45
C ARG A 225 -3.73 -9.31 18.19
N ARG A 226 -2.58 -9.48 17.54
CA ARG A 226 -1.42 -10.20 18.06
C ARG A 226 -0.90 -9.57 19.35
N SER A 227 -0.85 -8.24 19.42
CA SER A 227 -0.51 -7.50 20.63
C SER A 227 -1.00 -6.04 20.53
N GLY A 228 -0.86 -5.25 21.60
CA GLY A 228 -1.21 -3.83 21.60
C GLY A 228 -0.37 -2.95 20.64
N VAL A 229 0.74 -3.47 20.11
CA VAL A 229 1.63 -2.76 19.17
C VAL A 229 1.75 -3.44 17.81
N ASP A 230 1.10 -4.59 17.63
CA ASP A 230 1.13 -5.37 16.38
C ASP A 230 -0.29 -5.65 15.94
N ASP A 231 -0.72 -4.91 14.92
CA ASP A 231 -2.07 -4.96 14.41
C ASP A 231 -2.34 -6.21 13.55
N ARG A 232 -1.46 -7.21 13.46
CA ARG A 232 -1.78 -8.50 12.79
C ARG A 232 -2.78 -9.31 13.62
N PRO A 233 -3.54 -10.26 13.03
CA PRO A 233 -4.45 -11.11 13.79
C PRO A 233 -3.71 -11.94 14.84
N MET A 234 -4.40 -12.23 15.95
CA MET A 234 -3.95 -13.19 16.96
C MET A 234 -3.75 -14.57 16.33
N GLU A 235 -2.61 -15.22 16.65
CA GLU A 235 -2.23 -16.50 16.02
C GLU A 235 -2.88 -17.71 16.71
N GLU A 236 -3.03 -17.69 18.04
CA GLU A 236 -3.52 -18.82 18.82
C GLU A 236 -4.56 -18.39 19.87
N GLY A 237 -5.54 -19.26 20.14
CA GLY A 237 -6.53 -19.05 21.21
C GLY A 237 -7.62 -18.01 20.92
N ALA A 238 -7.70 -17.48 19.69
CA ALA A 238 -8.72 -16.52 19.32
C ALA A 238 -10.11 -17.19 19.21
N VAL A 239 -11.10 -16.61 19.88
CA VAL A 239 -12.51 -16.98 19.69
C VAL A 239 -13.05 -16.19 18.49
N LEU A 240 -13.54 -16.91 17.48
CA LEU A 240 -14.15 -16.29 16.31
C LEU A 240 -15.49 -15.64 16.67
N PHE A 241 -15.77 -14.51 16.04
CA PHE A 241 -17.00 -13.77 16.30
C PHE A 241 -18.23 -14.54 15.85
N GLU A 242 -19.26 -14.59 16.70
CA GLU A 242 -20.58 -15.12 16.37
C GLU A 242 -21.65 -14.09 16.69
N SER A 243 -22.54 -13.86 15.73
CA SER A 243 -23.59 -12.86 15.82
C SER A 243 -24.74 -13.35 16.69
N PRO A 244 -25.27 -12.51 17.59
CA PRO A 244 -26.49 -12.84 18.32
C PRO A 244 -27.67 -12.94 17.34
N PRO A 245 -28.60 -13.90 17.50
CA PRO A 245 -29.68 -14.15 16.54
C PRO A 245 -30.52 -12.91 16.21
N LYS A 246 -30.73 -12.01 17.19
CA LYS A 246 -31.55 -10.81 17.02
C LYS A 246 -30.91 -9.72 16.15
N LEU A 247 -29.58 -9.73 16.00
CA LEU A 247 -28.85 -8.77 15.16
C LEU A 247 -28.28 -9.43 13.90
N ARG A 248 -28.58 -10.71 13.67
CA ARG A 248 -28.05 -11.46 12.53
C ARG A 248 -28.75 -11.01 11.26
N VAL A 249 -27.96 -10.53 10.31
CA VAL A 249 -28.40 -10.11 8.97
C VAL A 249 -27.54 -10.79 7.92
N THR A 250 -28.06 -10.87 6.69
CA THR A 250 -27.32 -11.36 5.54
C THR A 250 -27.24 -10.25 4.49
N LEU A 251 -26.03 -9.94 4.06
CA LEU A 251 -25.73 -8.95 3.04
C LEU A 251 -25.24 -9.64 1.78
N ASP A 252 -25.53 -9.04 0.63
CA ASP A 252 -25.05 -9.52 -0.66
C ASP A 252 -23.64 -8.97 -0.93
N THR A 253 -22.85 -9.69 -1.69
CA THR A 253 -21.55 -9.22 -2.21
C THR A 253 -21.55 -9.40 -3.72
N LEU A 254 -20.63 -8.73 -4.42
CA LEU A 254 -20.50 -8.85 -5.87
C LEU A 254 -19.80 -10.16 -6.25
N HIS A 255 -18.83 -10.60 -5.46
CA HIS A 255 -17.93 -11.71 -5.83
C HIS A 255 -17.96 -12.91 -4.87
N HIS A 256 -18.30 -12.72 -3.60
CA HIS A 256 -18.26 -13.77 -2.57
C HIS A 256 -19.64 -14.30 -2.14
N GLY A 257 -20.68 -14.04 -2.94
CA GLY A 257 -22.05 -14.46 -2.64
C GLY A 257 -22.63 -13.72 -1.43
N LYS A 258 -23.34 -14.43 -0.56
CA LYS A 258 -23.97 -13.84 0.64
C LYS A 258 -23.07 -13.97 1.86
N VAL A 259 -22.96 -12.91 2.64
CA VAL A 259 -22.23 -12.90 3.92
C VAL A 259 -23.21 -12.67 5.08
N THR A 260 -23.14 -13.49 6.10
CA THR A 260 -24.01 -13.43 7.29
C THR A 260 -23.20 -12.98 8.50
N GLY A 261 -23.79 -12.12 9.32
CA GLY A 261 -23.13 -11.54 10.48
C GLY A 261 -24.03 -10.59 11.27
N MET A 262 -23.44 -9.84 12.19
CA MET A 262 -24.12 -8.93 13.08
C MET A 262 -24.26 -7.58 12.37
N GLY A 263 -25.48 -7.16 12.10
CA GLY A 263 -25.80 -5.80 11.67
C GLY A 263 -26.11 -4.92 12.87
N ILE A 264 -25.34 -3.85 13.05
CA ILE A 264 -25.60 -2.84 14.08
C ILE A 264 -26.51 -1.78 13.45
N PRO A 265 -27.75 -1.60 13.92
CA PRO A 265 -28.68 -0.63 13.37
C PRO A 265 -28.28 0.81 13.74
N GLN A 266 -28.81 1.77 12.99
CA GLN A 266 -28.77 3.18 13.36
C GLN A 266 -29.42 3.41 14.74
N GLY A 267 -28.91 4.40 15.47
CA GLY A 267 -29.33 4.73 16.83
C GLY A 267 -28.22 4.49 17.85
N VAL A 268 -28.61 4.19 19.08
CA VAL A 268 -27.68 4.00 20.20
C VAL A 268 -27.54 2.50 20.49
N THR A 269 -26.33 1.96 20.28
CA THR A 269 -25.98 0.56 20.62
C THR A 269 -25.00 0.54 21.78
N LEU A 270 -25.33 -0.17 22.86
CA LEU A 270 -24.45 -0.36 24.02
C LEU A 270 -23.75 -1.72 23.95
N ILE A 271 -22.42 -1.72 24.04
CA ILE A 271 -21.59 -2.93 24.18
C ILE A 271 -21.22 -3.07 25.67
N VAL A 272 -21.86 -4.01 26.36
CA VAL A 272 -21.70 -4.24 27.81
C VAL A 272 -21.04 -5.58 28.12
N GLY A 273 -20.58 -5.77 29.36
CA GLY A 273 -19.92 -7.00 29.82
C GLY A 273 -18.76 -6.74 30.78
N GLY A 274 -18.24 -7.80 31.42
CA GLY A 274 -17.13 -7.73 32.39
C GLY A 274 -15.81 -7.20 31.79
N GLY A 275 -14.87 -6.80 32.66
CA GLY A 275 -13.51 -6.45 32.25
C GLY A 275 -12.85 -7.60 31.49
N PHE A 276 -12.08 -7.30 30.44
CA PHE A 276 -11.39 -8.30 29.60
C PHE A 276 -12.28 -9.27 28.79
N HIS A 277 -13.58 -8.99 28.65
CA HIS A 277 -14.50 -9.82 27.85
C HIS A 277 -14.61 -9.37 26.36
N GLY A 278 -13.56 -8.76 25.78
CA GLY A 278 -13.53 -8.45 24.34
C GLY A 278 -14.34 -7.24 23.85
N LYS A 279 -14.94 -6.44 24.75
CA LYS A 279 -15.71 -5.22 24.38
C LYS A 279 -14.87 -4.23 23.55
N THR A 280 -13.69 -3.88 24.07
CA THR A 280 -12.75 -2.97 23.40
C THR A 280 -12.30 -3.55 22.07
N THR A 281 -12.05 -4.86 22.01
CA THR A 281 -11.66 -5.56 20.79
C THR A 281 -12.72 -5.46 19.69
N LEU A 282 -14.00 -5.68 20.04
CA LEU A 282 -15.11 -5.50 19.12
C LEU A 282 -15.22 -4.04 18.66
N LEU A 283 -15.19 -3.08 19.59
CA LEU A 283 -15.28 -1.66 19.27
C LEU A 283 -14.10 -1.18 18.42
N GLU A 284 -12.90 -1.69 18.65
CA GLU A 284 -11.71 -1.39 17.84
C GLU A 284 -11.84 -1.93 16.42
N ALA A 285 -12.31 -3.16 16.26
CA ALA A 285 -12.58 -3.73 14.94
C ALA A 285 -13.63 -2.89 14.17
N ILE A 286 -14.74 -2.51 14.81
CA ILE A 286 -15.75 -1.61 14.24
C ILE A 286 -15.12 -0.26 13.87
N SER A 287 -14.34 0.34 14.76
CA SER A 287 -13.70 1.64 14.48
C SER A 287 -12.73 1.61 13.30
N ARG A 288 -12.13 0.45 13.02
CA ARG A 288 -11.24 0.24 11.87
C ARG A 288 -11.99 -0.19 10.61
N GLY A 289 -13.22 -0.70 10.72
CA GLY A 289 -14.06 -1.14 9.60
C GLY A 289 -14.46 -0.04 8.63
N VAL A 290 -14.14 1.22 8.93
CA VAL A 290 -14.22 2.34 7.97
C VAL A 290 -13.27 2.14 6.78
N TYR A 291 -12.23 1.32 6.93
CA TYR A 291 -11.30 0.96 5.85
C TYR A 291 -11.47 -0.50 5.44
N PRO A 292 -11.24 -0.84 4.16
CA PRO A 292 -11.04 -2.23 3.77
C PRO A 292 -9.76 -2.80 4.39
N HIS A 293 -9.78 -4.08 4.71
CA HIS A 293 -8.62 -4.84 5.19
C HIS A 293 -8.18 -5.87 4.16
N ILE A 294 -6.89 -6.25 4.24
CA ILE A 294 -6.30 -7.29 3.39
C ILE A 294 -6.90 -8.68 3.67
N PRO A 295 -6.84 -9.61 2.69
CA PRO A 295 -7.20 -11.00 2.92
C PRO A 295 -6.43 -11.61 4.10
N GLY A 296 -7.13 -12.33 4.98
CA GLY A 296 -6.53 -13.00 6.14
C GLY A 296 -6.25 -12.07 7.32
N ASP A 297 -6.73 -10.83 7.30
CA ASP A 297 -6.64 -9.91 8.44
C ASP A 297 -7.50 -10.35 9.64
N GLY A 298 -8.56 -11.11 9.39
CA GLY A 298 -9.60 -11.46 10.36
C GLY A 298 -10.73 -10.44 10.43
N ARG A 299 -10.50 -9.19 9.98
CA ARG A 299 -11.49 -8.10 9.97
C ARG A 299 -11.89 -7.68 8.56
N GLU A 300 -11.53 -8.44 7.51
CA GLU A 300 -11.88 -8.15 6.12
C GLU A 300 -13.40 -8.10 5.84
N TRP A 301 -14.23 -8.53 6.79
CA TRP A 301 -15.69 -8.39 6.71
C TRP A 301 -16.28 -7.67 7.93
N VAL A 302 -15.45 -6.86 8.60
CA VAL A 302 -15.89 -5.87 9.57
C VAL A 302 -15.97 -4.54 8.84
N VAL A 303 -17.18 -4.15 8.50
CA VAL A 303 -17.43 -2.97 7.66
C VAL A 303 -18.25 -1.97 8.45
N THR A 304 -17.82 -0.72 8.47
CA THR A 304 -18.47 0.36 9.21
C THR A 304 -18.70 1.54 8.27
N ASP A 305 -19.75 2.31 8.56
CA ASP A 305 -20.04 3.57 7.89
C ASP A 305 -18.78 4.45 7.78
N ALA A 306 -18.53 5.00 6.58
CA ALA A 306 -17.32 5.75 6.30
C ALA A 306 -17.18 7.05 7.12
N GLY A 307 -18.28 7.57 7.64
CA GLY A 307 -18.33 8.75 8.51
C GLY A 307 -18.14 8.45 10.00
N ALA A 308 -17.95 7.19 10.39
CA ALA A 308 -17.80 6.84 11.81
C ALA A 308 -16.51 7.44 12.41
N VAL A 309 -16.66 8.09 13.57
CA VAL A 309 -15.55 8.71 14.31
C VAL A 309 -15.49 8.10 15.71
N LYS A 310 -14.30 7.63 16.11
CA LYS A 310 -14.03 7.22 17.48
C LYS A 310 -13.71 8.43 18.34
N VAL A 311 -14.61 8.77 19.26
CA VAL A 311 -14.43 9.87 20.21
C VAL A 311 -13.79 9.34 21.50
N ARG A 312 -12.84 10.11 22.04
CA ARG A 312 -12.19 9.87 23.34
C ARG A 312 -11.85 11.22 24.00
N SER A 313 -11.60 11.24 25.31
CA SER A 313 -11.03 12.43 25.95
C SER A 313 -9.62 12.69 25.41
N GLU A 314 -9.30 13.98 25.28
CA GLU A 314 -8.00 14.46 24.81
C GLU A 314 -7.67 15.74 25.57
N ASP A 315 -7.29 15.58 26.84
CA ASP A 315 -7.08 16.69 27.76
C ASP A 315 -5.89 17.56 27.32
N GLY A 316 -6.06 18.88 27.36
CA GLY A 316 -5.03 19.86 26.99
C GLY A 316 -4.95 20.20 25.49
N ARG A 317 -5.82 19.64 24.64
CA ARG A 317 -5.90 20.06 23.22
C ARG A 317 -6.42 21.51 23.10
N TYR A 318 -5.94 22.20 22.06
CA TYR A 318 -6.49 23.49 21.68
C TYR A 318 -7.86 23.32 21.00
N VAL A 319 -8.78 24.25 21.29
CA VAL A 319 -10.10 24.34 20.67
C VAL A 319 -10.35 25.81 20.35
N GLU A 320 -10.80 26.08 19.12
CA GLU A 320 -11.10 27.42 18.63
C GLU A 320 -12.39 27.41 17.81
N GLY A 321 -13.31 28.32 18.13
CA GLY A 321 -14.51 28.55 17.31
C GLY A 321 -15.46 27.36 17.15
N VAL A 322 -15.43 26.39 18.07
CA VAL A 322 -16.36 25.24 18.07
C VAL A 322 -17.45 25.47 19.10
N ASP A 323 -18.71 25.44 18.65
CA ASP A 323 -19.86 25.47 19.55
C ASP A 323 -20.00 24.12 20.28
N ILE A 324 -19.76 24.15 21.60
CA ILE A 324 -19.90 23.02 22.52
C ILE A 324 -21.06 23.19 23.51
N SER A 325 -21.92 24.20 23.30
CA SER A 325 -23.08 24.49 24.17
C SER A 325 -24.05 23.31 24.37
N PRO A 326 -24.19 22.32 23.45
CA PRO A 326 -25.00 21.13 23.73
C PRO A 326 -24.46 20.23 24.85
N PHE A 327 -23.19 20.38 25.25
CA PHE A 327 -22.55 19.56 26.29
C PHE A 327 -22.11 20.37 27.51
N ILE A 328 -21.58 21.58 27.30
CA ILE A 328 -21.05 22.45 28.36
C ILE A 328 -21.60 23.85 28.14
N ALA A 329 -22.33 24.35 29.13
CA ALA A 329 -22.83 25.73 29.20
C ALA A 329 -22.32 26.39 30.49
N ASP A 330 -22.50 27.71 30.60
CA ASP A 330 -22.27 28.49 31.83
C ASP A 330 -20.89 28.28 32.47
N LEU A 331 -19.83 28.53 31.69
CA LEU A 331 -18.47 28.45 32.19
C LEU A 331 -18.21 29.50 33.28
N PRO A 332 -17.50 29.15 34.36
CA PRO A 332 -17.06 30.13 35.35
C PRO A 332 -16.11 31.15 34.71
N MET A 333 -16.27 32.42 35.09
CA MET A 333 -15.36 33.51 34.75
C MET A 333 -14.03 33.40 35.48
#